data_AF-A0A142WXV7-F1
#
_entry.id   AF-A0A142WXV7-F1
#
_cell.length_a   1.000
_cell.length_b   1.000
_cell.length_c   1.000
_cell.angle_alpha   90.00
_cell.angle_beta   90.00
_cell.angle_gamma   90.00
#
_symmetry.space_group_name_H-M   'P 1'
#
loop_
_entity.id
_entity.type
_entity.pdbx_description
1 polymer ?
#
loop_
_entity_poly.entity_id
_entity_poly.type
_entity_poly.pdbx_seq_one_letter_code
_entity_poly.pdbx_strand_id
1 'polypeptide(L)'
;MGQAIMSAIDLLRDRKAEYKANGISHYRPWIFLITDGGPTDGNLWKTAAEEIKRGEQSKSFAFFAVGVEGANFEVLNQLSNRQALRLKGLRFRDLFQWLSHSQQSVSRSSPGDAVPLENPTGPEGWASI
;
A
#
# COMPACT_ATOMS: atom_id res chain seq x y z
N MET A 1 11.40 -10.06 -0.11
CA MET A 1 10.47 -8.91 -0.30
C MET A 1 9.27 -9.34 -1.14
N GLY A 2 9.48 -9.90 -2.32
CA GLY A 2 8.43 -10.46 -3.17
C GLY A 2 7.51 -11.45 -2.45
N GLN A 3 8.04 -12.39 -1.66
CA GLN A 3 7.20 -13.34 -0.92
C GLN A 3 6.24 -12.61 0.04
N ALA A 4 6.72 -11.60 0.77
CA ALA A 4 5.90 -10.83 1.70
C ALA A 4 4.76 -10.08 0.99
N ILE A 5 5.05 -9.52 -0.20
CA ILE A 5 4.04 -8.86 -1.03
C ILE A 5 2.99 -9.86 -1.50
N MET A 6 3.41 -11.02 -2.03
CA MET A 6 2.49 -12.07 -2.50
C MET A 6 1.59 -12.55 -1.36
N SER A 7 2.16 -12.83 -0.19
CA SER A 7 1.38 -13.21 1.00
C SER A 7 0.37 -12.13 1.41
N ALA A 8 0.73 -10.85 1.35
CA ALA A 8 -0.20 -9.77 1.65
C ALA A 8 -1.36 -9.68 0.63
N ILE A 9 -1.07 -9.93 -0.65
CA ILE A 9 -2.10 -9.97 -1.70
C ILE A 9 -3.06 -11.14 -1.47
N ASP A 10 -2.54 -12.32 -1.12
CA ASP A 10 -3.37 -13.51 -0.89
C ASP A 10 -4.24 -13.36 0.36
N LEU A 11 -3.69 -12.88 1.48
CA LEU A 11 -4.47 -12.57 2.69
C LEU A 11 -5.63 -11.60 2.40
N LEU A 12 -5.39 -10.64 1.52
CA LEU A 12 -6.39 -9.66 1.11
C LEU A 12 -7.43 -10.28 0.17
N ARG A 13 -7.05 -11.19 -0.72
CA ARG A 13 -7.98 -11.96 -1.56
C ARG A 13 -8.90 -12.82 -0.69
N ASP A 14 -8.34 -13.55 0.27
CA ASP A 14 -9.09 -14.40 1.19
C ASP A 14 -10.11 -13.60 2.00
N ARG A 15 -9.67 -12.46 2.55
CA ARG A 15 -10.57 -11.58 3.32
C ARG A 15 -11.71 -11.01 2.47
N LYS A 16 -11.45 -10.67 1.21
CA LYS A 16 -12.49 -10.20 0.28
C LYS A 16 -13.47 -11.31 -0.09
N ALA A 17 -12.99 -12.55 -0.25
CA ALA A 17 -13.83 -13.69 -0.52
C ALA A 17 -14.79 -13.96 0.66
N GLU A 18 -14.30 -13.89 1.89
CA GLU A 18 -15.11 -13.99 3.11
C GLU A 18 -16.19 -12.91 3.18
N TYR A 19 -15.84 -11.64 2.93
CA TYR A 19 -16.83 -10.56 2.88
C TYR A 19 -17.89 -10.78 1.80
N LYS A 20 -17.48 -11.19 0.60
CA LYS A 20 -18.40 -11.49 -0.50
C LYS A 20 -19.35 -12.63 -0.15
N ALA A 21 -18.85 -13.70 0.46
CA ALA A 21 -19.66 -14.85 0.87
C ALA A 21 -20.73 -14.49 1.92
N ASN A 22 -20.43 -13.48 2.77
CA ASN A 22 -21.35 -12.98 3.79
C ASN A 22 -22.18 -11.77 3.33
N GLY A 23 -22.11 -11.37 2.06
CA GLY A 23 -22.83 -10.20 1.55
C GLY A 23 -22.36 -8.86 2.16
N ILE A 24 -21.16 -8.82 2.71
CA ILE A 24 -20.59 -7.63 3.36
C ILE A 24 -19.90 -6.77 2.29
N SER A 25 -20.43 -5.57 2.09
CA SER A 25 -19.76 -4.54 1.29
C SER A 25 -18.45 -4.12 1.95
N HIS A 26 -17.42 -3.88 1.14
CA HIS A 26 -16.12 -3.43 1.61
C HIS A 26 -15.57 -2.31 0.72
N TYR A 27 -14.77 -1.45 1.33
CA TYR A 27 -13.99 -0.44 0.62
C TYR A 27 -12.79 -1.05 -0.08
N ARG A 28 -12.19 -0.31 -1.02
CA ARG A 28 -10.94 -0.71 -1.66
C ARG A 28 -9.83 -0.82 -0.60
N PRO A 29 -9.31 -2.02 -0.31
CA PRO A 29 -8.33 -2.21 0.75
C PRO A 29 -6.94 -1.71 0.32
N TRP A 30 -6.06 -1.45 1.29
CA TRP A 30 -4.70 -0.97 1.04
C TRP A 30 -3.65 -1.95 1.54
N ILE A 31 -2.53 -1.99 0.83
CA ILE A 31 -1.32 -2.72 1.22
C ILE A 31 -0.20 -1.70 1.36
N PHE A 32 0.42 -1.66 2.54
CA PHE A 32 1.60 -0.83 2.82
C PHE A 32 2.82 -1.76 2.94
N LEU A 33 3.84 -1.50 2.13
CA LEU A 33 5.15 -2.12 2.25
C LEU A 33 6.12 -1.09 2.81
N ILE A 34 6.65 -1.33 4.01
CA ILE A 34 7.67 -0.49 4.65
C ILE A 34 8.99 -1.27 4.61
N THR A 35 10.01 -0.74 3.94
CA THR A 35 11.24 -1.51 3.66
C THR A 35 12.41 -0.61 3.27
N ASP A 36 13.63 -1.15 3.30
CA ASP A 36 14.84 -0.59 2.69
C ASP A 36 14.93 -0.87 1.18
N GLY A 37 13.99 -1.60 0.57
CA GLY A 37 13.98 -1.87 -0.86
C GLY A 37 15.09 -2.81 -1.34
N GLY A 38 15.70 -3.59 -0.43
CA GLY A 38 16.69 -4.62 -0.78
C GLY A 38 16.07 -6.02 -0.91
N PRO A 39 15.51 -6.42 -2.08
CA PRO A 39 14.94 -7.75 -2.24
C PRO A 39 16.01 -8.83 -2.12
N THR A 40 15.73 -9.85 -1.31
CA THR A 40 16.61 -11.01 -1.07
C THR A 40 16.10 -12.29 -1.74
N ASP A 41 14.96 -12.23 -2.42
CA ASP A 41 14.25 -13.38 -2.99
C ASP A 41 14.37 -13.49 -4.52
N GLY A 42 15.55 -13.12 -5.05
CA GLY A 42 15.87 -13.27 -6.47
C GLY A 42 14.92 -12.49 -7.37
N ASN A 43 14.26 -13.17 -8.31
CA ASN A 43 13.30 -12.53 -9.24
C ASN A 43 11.86 -12.47 -8.70
N LEU A 44 11.56 -13.03 -7.51
CA LEU A 44 10.19 -13.10 -6.99
C LEU A 44 9.56 -11.72 -6.78
N TRP A 45 10.36 -10.71 -6.43
CA TRP A 45 9.87 -9.34 -6.28
C TRP A 45 9.37 -8.73 -7.60
N LYS A 46 9.90 -9.18 -8.76
CA LYS A 46 9.43 -8.73 -10.07
C LYS A 46 8.05 -9.30 -10.38
N THR A 47 7.84 -10.58 -10.10
CA THR A 47 6.50 -11.21 -10.18
C THR A 47 5.52 -10.51 -9.24
N ALA A 48 5.95 -10.18 -8.02
CA ALA A 48 5.14 -9.41 -7.09
C ALA A 48 4.79 -8.01 -7.63
N ALA A 49 5.71 -7.33 -8.32
CA ALA A 49 5.46 -6.05 -8.97
C ALA A 49 4.41 -6.14 -10.09
N GLU A 50 4.42 -7.22 -10.87
CA GLU A 50 3.39 -7.49 -11.89
C GLU A 50 2.01 -7.67 -11.24
N GLU A 51 1.93 -8.43 -10.15
CA GLU A 51 0.68 -8.64 -9.41
C GLU A 51 0.17 -7.36 -8.72
N ILE A 52 1.06 -6.52 -8.20
CA ILE A 52 0.71 -5.18 -7.71
C ILE A 52 0.08 -4.36 -8.84
N LYS A 53 0.74 -4.26 -10.00
CA LYS A 53 0.24 -3.48 -11.15
C LYS A 53 -1.12 -3.99 -11.62
N ARG A 54 -1.30 -5.32 -11.72
CA ARG A 54 -2.58 -5.95 -12.06
C ARG A 54 -3.67 -5.58 -11.05
N GLY A 55 -3.37 -5.70 -9.75
CA GLY A 55 -4.33 -5.41 -8.69
C GLY A 55 -4.73 -3.93 -8.62
N GLU A 56 -3.79 -3.02 -8.87
CA GLU A 56 -4.08 -1.59 -8.93
C GLU A 56 -4.93 -1.23 -10.16
N GLN A 57 -4.61 -1.79 -11.33
CA GLN A 57 -5.39 -1.62 -12.57
C GLN A 57 -6.82 -2.12 -12.42
N SER A 58 -7.02 -3.29 -11.81
CA SER A 58 -8.35 -3.83 -11.53
C SER A 58 -9.05 -3.18 -10.34
N LYS A 59 -8.45 -2.13 -9.73
CA LYS A 59 -8.94 -1.45 -8.53
C LYS A 59 -9.20 -2.41 -7.35
N SER A 60 -8.50 -3.55 -7.29
CA SER A 60 -8.75 -4.58 -6.26
C SER A 60 -8.20 -4.21 -4.90
N PHE A 61 -7.09 -3.45 -4.88
CA PHE A 61 -6.45 -2.83 -3.72
C PHE A 61 -5.64 -1.61 -4.19
N ALA A 62 -5.19 -0.75 -3.26
CA ALA A 62 -4.16 0.25 -3.54
C ALA A 62 -2.86 -0.16 -2.85
N PHE A 63 -1.72 0.06 -3.50
CA PHE A 63 -0.41 -0.31 -2.97
C PHE A 63 0.41 0.93 -2.63
N PHE A 64 1.13 0.90 -1.51
CA PHE A 64 1.99 1.98 -1.06
C PHE A 64 3.35 1.40 -0.70
N ALA A 65 4.35 1.65 -1.54
CA ALA A 65 5.75 1.39 -1.22
C ALA A 65 6.29 2.55 -0.38
N VAL A 66 6.78 2.26 0.81
CA VAL A 66 7.35 3.23 1.76
C VAL A 66 8.79 2.83 2.04
N GLY A 67 9.74 3.63 1.56
CA GLY A 67 11.16 3.49 1.81
C GLY A 67 11.56 4.12 3.14
N VAL A 68 12.25 3.36 3.98
CA VAL A 68 12.94 3.92 5.17
C VAL A 68 14.24 4.61 4.76
N GLU A 69 14.98 5.14 5.73
CA GLU A 69 16.28 5.76 5.48
C GLU A 69 17.25 4.79 4.77
N GLY A 70 17.95 5.28 3.76
CA GLY A 70 18.86 4.46 2.94
C GLY A 70 18.18 3.50 1.96
N ALA A 71 16.85 3.54 1.81
CA ALA A 71 16.15 2.59 0.95
C ALA A 71 16.54 2.71 -0.54
N ASN A 72 16.53 1.58 -1.25
CA ASN A 72 16.74 1.51 -2.69
C ASN A 72 15.46 1.92 -3.45
N PHE A 73 15.33 3.22 -3.71
CA PHE A 73 14.18 3.78 -4.43
C PHE A 73 14.12 3.37 -5.91
N GLU A 74 15.24 2.96 -6.53
CA GLU A 74 15.21 2.44 -7.90
C GLU A 74 14.40 1.14 -7.96
N VAL A 75 14.56 0.27 -6.97
CA VAL A 75 13.77 -0.97 -6.86
C VAL A 75 12.33 -0.65 -6.43
N LEU A 76 12.14 0.21 -5.43
CA LEU A 76 10.79 0.51 -4.92
C LEU A 76 9.88 1.16 -5.97
N ASN A 77 10.42 2.05 -6.80
CA ASN A 77 9.66 2.67 -7.90
C ASN A 77 9.31 1.70 -9.04
N GLN A 78 9.91 0.50 -9.08
CA GLN A 78 9.54 -0.52 -10.07
C GLN A 78 8.35 -1.37 -9.62
N LEU A 79 8.03 -1.39 -8.32
CA LEU A 79 6.98 -2.23 -7.73
C LEU A 79 5.57 -1.85 -8.20
N SER A 80 5.30 -0.56 -8.39
CA SER A 80 3.97 -0.05 -8.74
C SER A 80 4.06 1.15 -9.67
N ASN A 81 2.95 1.55 -10.28
CA ASN A 81 2.90 2.79 -11.07
C ASN A 81 2.90 4.04 -10.19
N ARG A 82 2.55 3.88 -8.91
CA ARG A 82 2.64 4.94 -7.92
C ARG A 82 4.08 5.10 -7.47
N GLN A 83 4.50 6.35 -7.31
CA GLN A 83 5.81 6.69 -6.80
C GLN A 83 5.97 6.22 -5.35
N ALA A 84 7.13 5.63 -5.05
CA ALA A 84 7.46 5.21 -3.70
C ALA A 84 7.60 6.43 -2.77
N LEU A 85 7.09 6.30 -1.56
CA LEU A 85 7.13 7.33 -0.54
C LEU A 85 8.37 7.14 0.33
N ARG A 86 9.10 8.20 0.64
CA ARG A 86 10.17 8.19 1.63
C ARG A 86 9.62 8.56 2.99
N LEU A 87 9.85 7.73 4.00
CA LEU A 87 9.55 8.08 5.38
C LEU A 87 10.50 9.19 5.83
N LYS A 88 9.97 10.32 6.31
CA LYS A 88 10.79 11.39 6.88
C LYS A 88 11.32 10.95 8.25
N GLY A 89 12.63 10.69 8.37
CA GLY A 89 13.24 10.21 9.62
C GLY A 89 12.52 8.96 10.17
N LEU A 90 12.23 8.96 11.47
CA LEU A 90 11.50 7.88 12.15
C LEU A 90 10.02 8.22 12.40
N ARG A 91 9.37 8.96 11.49
CA ARG A 91 7.96 9.39 11.61
C ARG A 91 6.93 8.27 11.39
N PHE A 92 7.20 7.06 11.87
CA PHE A 92 6.27 5.93 11.85
C PHE A 92 4.97 6.23 12.60
N ARG A 93 5.07 6.91 13.75
CA ARG A 93 3.90 7.33 14.53
C ARG A 93 2.95 8.15 13.66
N ASP A 94 3.48 9.12 12.93
CA ASP A 94 2.67 10.02 12.12
C ASP A 94 2.09 9.31 10.89
N LEU A 95 2.83 8.35 10.32
CA LEU A 95 2.32 7.43 9.30
C LEU A 95 1.11 6.65 9.81
N PHE A 96 1.19 6.04 10.99
CA PHE A 96 0.08 5.27 11.55
C PHE A 96 -1.09 6.14 11.99
N GLN A 97 -0.83 7.35 12.50
CA GLN A 97 -1.88 8.34 12.78
C GLN A 97 -2.62 8.74 11.50
N TRP A 98 -1.89 9.05 10.44
CA TRP A 98 -2.45 9.35 9.12
C TRP A 98 -3.26 8.18 8.56
N LEU A 99 -2.77 6.94 8.71
CA LEU A 99 -3.48 5.74 8.27
C LEU A 99 -4.80 5.55 9.03
N SER A 100 -4.78 5.79 10.35
CA SER A 100 -5.97 5.73 11.20
C SER A 100 -7.01 6.77 10.81
N HIS A 101 -6.61 8.03 10.61
CA HIS A 101 -7.52 9.10 10.15
C HIS A 101 -8.09 8.79 8.76
N SER A 102 -7.25 8.30 7.86
CA SER A 102 -7.65 7.92 6.51
C SER A 102 -8.69 6.79 6.52
N GLN A 103 -8.55 5.78 7.39
CA GLN A 103 -9.56 4.72 7.53
C GLN A 103 -10.89 5.24 8.09
N GLN A 104 -10.87 6.20 9.02
CA GLN A 104 -12.10 6.81 9.51
C GLN A 104 -12.85 7.57 8.39
N SER A 105 -12.12 8.30 7.55
CA SER A 105 -12.70 8.95 6.37
C SER A 105 -13.30 7.94 5.39
N VAL A 106 -12.58 6.84 5.14
CA VAL A 106 -13.07 5.74 4.29
C VAL A 106 -14.34 5.11 4.85
N SER A 107 -14.43 4.84 6.15
CA SER A 107 -15.63 4.27 6.78
C SER A 107 -16.88 5.16 6.68
N ARG A 108 -16.72 6.47 6.41
CA ARG A 108 -17.82 7.42 6.23
C ARG A 108 -18.23 7.60 4.76
N SER A 109 -17.48 7.03 3.83
CA SER A 109 -17.75 7.13 2.39
C SER A 109 -18.69 6.01 1.89
N SER A 110 -19.25 6.13 0.69
CA SER A 110 -20.03 5.04 0.11
C SER A 110 -19.09 4.01 -0.54
N PRO A 111 -19.40 2.69 -0.47
CA PRO A 111 -18.67 1.69 -1.23
C PRO A 111 -18.68 2.03 -2.74
N GLY A 112 -17.50 2.36 -3.29
CA GLY A 112 -17.35 2.78 -4.69
C GLY A 112 -16.82 4.21 -4.86
N ASP A 113 -16.90 5.04 -3.82
CA ASP A 113 -16.34 6.39 -3.86
C ASP A 113 -14.81 6.36 -3.78
N ALA A 114 -14.16 7.21 -4.58
CA ALA A 114 -12.75 7.50 -4.44
C ALA A 114 -12.58 8.43 -3.23
N VAL A 115 -12.26 7.87 -2.07
CA VAL A 115 -11.98 8.65 -0.86
C VAL A 115 -10.68 9.42 -1.09
N PRO A 116 -10.70 10.77 -1.11
CA PRO A 116 -9.49 11.54 -1.21
C PRO A 116 -8.69 11.36 0.08
N LEU A 117 -7.52 10.74 -0.04
CA LEU A 117 -6.59 10.64 1.07
C LEU A 117 -5.92 11.97 1.31
N GLU A 118 -5.73 12.31 2.58
CA GLU A 118 -4.89 13.43 2.95
C GLU A 118 -3.51 13.23 2.32
N ASN A 119 -2.95 14.25 1.69
CA ASN A 119 -1.67 14.14 1.02
C ASN A 119 -0.55 13.88 2.06
N PRO A 120 0.08 12.68 2.08
CA PRO A 120 1.10 12.36 3.07
C PRO A 120 2.42 13.11 2.85
N THR A 121 2.57 13.82 1.72
CA THR A 121 3.81 14.51 1.32
C THR A 121 3.78 16.02 1.50
N GLY A 122 2.74 16.56 2.15
CA GLY A 122 2.67 17.99 2.50
C GLY A 122 3.77 18.43 3.48
N PRO A 123 3.85 19.73 3.82
CA PRO A 123 4.84 20.27 4.75
C PRO A 123 4.91 19.49 6.08
N GLU A 124 3.76 19.26 6.69
CA GLU A 124 3.61 18.49 7.94
C GLU A 124 3.48 16.97 7.71
N GLY A 125 3.39 16.53 6.46
CA GLY A 125 3.19 15.13 6.09
C GLY A 125 4.37 14.24 6.48
N TRP A 126 4.10 12.98 6.82
CA TRP A 126 5.09 12.00 7.26
C TRP A 126 6.00 11.47 6.14
N ALA A 127 5.61 11.69 4.87
CA ALA A 127 6.34 11.22 3.70
C ALA A 127 6.97 12.37 2.89
N SER A 128 7.94 12.03 2.06
CA SER A 128 8.33 12.81 0.88
C SER A 128 8.35 11.90 -0.36
N ILE A 129 8.54 12.50 -1.53
CA ILE A 129 8.79 11.79 -2.79
C ILE A 129 10.30 11.75 -3.04
#